data_AF-A0AAU0QHZ1-F1
#
_entry.id   AF-A0AAU0QHZ1-F1
#
_cell.length_a   1.000
_cell.length_b   1.000
_cell.length_c   1.000
_cell.angle_alpha   90.00
_cell.angle_beta   90.00
_cell.angle_gamma   90.00
#
_symmetry.space_group_name_H-M   'P 1'
#
loop_
_entity.id
_entity.type
_entity.pdbx_description
1 polymer ?
#
loop_
_entity_poly.entity_id
_entity_poly.type
_entity_poly.pdbx_seq_one_letter_code
_entity_poly.pdbx_strand_id
1 'polypeptide(L)' 'MRGLLRKAYWYVAEMLGENAYRHYVEHLRAHHPEASVPSEREFWKETWAERGANPGARCC' A
#
# COMPACT_ATOMS: atom_id res chain seq x y z
N MET A 1 21.56 15.66 12.01
CA MET A 1 20.10 15.64 12.28
C MET A 1 19.24 15.18 11.10
N ARG A 2 19.47 15.64 9.86
CA ARG A 2 18.67 15.25 8.67
C ARG A 2 18.62 13.74 8.36
N GLY A 3 19.68 12.98 8.65
CA GLY A 3 19.72 11.52 8.40
C GLY A 3 18.88 10.69 9.38
N LEU A 4 18.75 11.14 10.63
CA LEU A 4 17.91 10.48 11.65
C LEU A 4 16.42 10.68 11.34
N LEU A 5 16.04 11.90 10.92
CA LEU A 5 14.67 12.21 10.51
C LEU A 5 14.24 11.39 9.29
N ARG A 6 15.14 11.18 8.31
CA ARG A 6 14.86 10.34 7.14
C ARG A 6 14.67 8.87 7.49
N LYS A 7 15.44 8.34 8.45
CA LYS A 7 15.29 6.95 8.94
C LYS A 7 14.00 6.78 9.75
N ALA A 8 13.68 7.74 10.62
CA ALA A 8 12.44 7.73 11.38
C ALA A 8 11.22 7.83 10.46
N TYR A 9 11.26 8.69 9.44
CA TYR A 9 10.21 8.77 8.42
C TYR A 9 10.07 7.46 7.65
N TRP A 10 11.16 6.84 7.20
CA TRP A 10 11.10 5.54 6.54
C TRP A 10 10.48 4.45 7.42
N TYR A 11 10.84 4.42 8.70
CA TYR A 11 10.30 3.46 9.66
C TYR A 11 8.81 3.68 9.96
N VAL A 12 8.40 4.94 10.09
CA VAL A 12 6.99 5.30 10.28
C VAL A 12 6.18 5.03 9.00
N ALA A 13 6.74 5.27 7.82
CA ALA A 13 6.13 4.97 6.52
C ALA A 13 5.96 3.45 6.30
N GLU A 14 6.92 2.63 6.71
CA GLU A 14 6.80 1.17 6.78
C GLU A 14 5.65 0.76 7.71
N MET A 15 5.63 1.30 8.94
CA MET A 15 4.63 0.94 9.96
C MET A 15 3.20 1.41 9.63
N LEU A 16 3.05 2.59 9.02
CA LEU A 16 1.75 3.13 8.62
C LEU A 16 1.27 2.54 7.29
N GLY A 17 2.08 1.74 6.61
CA GLY A 17 1.75 1.17 5.32
C GLY A 17 1.76 2.20 4.19
N GLU A 18 2.49 3.32 4.32
CA GLU A 18 2.76 4.22 3.19
C GLU A 18 3.54 3.49 2.08
N ASN A 19 4.28 2.43 2.43
CA ASN A 19 4.92 1.54 1.46
C ASN A 19 3.99 0.46 0.87
N ALA A 20 2.71 0.41 1.26
CA ALA A 20 1.76 -0.60 0.77
C ALA A 20 1.65 -0.57 -0.76
N TYR A 21 1.63 0.63 -1.35
CA TYR A 21 1.65 0.78 -2.80
C TYR A 21 2.95 0.22 -3.42
N ARG A 22 4.12 0.48 -2.84
CA ARG A 22 5.39 -0.10 -3.34
C ARG A 22 5.36 -1.62 -3.34
N HIS A 23 4.97 -2.23 -2.22
CA HIS A 23 4.86 -3.68 -2.11
C HIS A 23 3.81 -4.25 -3.07
N TYR A 24 2.69 -3.56 -3.27
CA TYR A 24 1.68 -3.93 -4.26
C TYR A 24 2.26 -3.93 -5.68
N VAL A 25 3.00 -2.90 -6.07
CA VAL A 25 3.65 -2.84 -7.40
C VAL A 25 4.72 -3.92 -7.56
N GLU A 26 5.54 -4.17 -6.54
CA GLU A 26 6.53 -5.24 -6.56
C GLU A 26 5.88 -6.62 -6.70
N HIS A 27 4.82 -6.88 -5.94
CA HIS A 27 4.04 -8.10 -6.04
C HIS A 27 3.37 -8.23 -7.40
N LEU A 28 2.73 -7.17 -7.90
CA LEU A 28 2.07 -7.16 -9.21
C LEU A 28 3.07 -7.45 -10.32
N ARG A 29 4.25 -6.84 -10.31
CA ARG A 29 5.29 -7.10 -11.31
C ARG A 29 5.88 -8.51 -11.20
N ALA A 30 5.98 -9.05 -9.99
CA ALA A 30 6.50 -10.39 -9.76
C ALA A 30 5.53 -11.50 -10.20
N HIS A 31 4.22 -11.30 -9.99
CA HIS A 31 3.20 -12.33 -10.23
C HIS A 31 2.37 -12.10 -11.51
N HIS A 32 2.25 -10.85 -11.95
CA HIS A 32 1.44 -10.42 -13.10
C HIS A 32 2.16 -9.34 -13.91
N PRO A 33 3.29 -9.67 -14.55
CA PRO A 33 4.08 -8.71 -15.32
C PRO A 33 3.31 -8.06 -16.48
N GLU A 34 2.24 -8.70 -16.97
CA GLU A 34 1.33 -8.20 -18.00
C GLU A 34 0.26 -7.22 -17.50
N ALA A 35 0.07 -7.12 -16.17
CA ALA A 35 -0.93 -6.25 -15.58
C ALA A 35 -0.44 -4.80 -15.53
N SER A 36 -1.33 -3.86 -15.87
CA SER A 36 -1.07 -2.43 -15.74
C SER A 36 -0.96 -2.04 -14.27
N VAL A 37 0.13 -1.38 -13.90
CA VAL A 37 0.31 -0.84 -12.55
C VAL A 37 -0.63 0.36 -12.37
N PRO A 38 -1.63 0.31 -11.48
CA PRO A 38 -2.51 1.44 -11.19
C PRO A 38 -1.72 2.58 -10.55
N SER A 39 -2.21 3.81 -10.66
CA SER A 39 -1.60 4.93 -9.93
C SER A 39 -1.83 4.78 -8.42
N GLU A 40 -0.97 5.40 -7.60
CA GLU A 40 -1.09 5.35 -6.13
C GLU A 40 -2.47 5.80 -5.64
N ARG A 41 -3.05 6.82 -6.28
CA ARG A 41 -4.39 7.32 -5.96
C ARG A 41 -5.48 6.28 -6.27
N GLU A 42 -5.37 5.57 -7.38
CA GLU A 42 -6.31 4.51 -7.77
C GLU A 42 -6.21 3.33 -6.82
N PHE A 43 -4.99 2.90 -6.50
CA PHE A 43 -4.74 1.85 -5.51
C PHE A 43 -5.43 2.16 -4.16
N TRP A 44 -5.24 3.38 -3.64
CA TRP A 44 -5.89 3.76 -2.39
C TRP A 44 -7.41 3.84 -2.54
N LYS A 45 -7.93 4.41 -3.63
CA LYS A 45 -9.37 4.49 -3.89
C LYS A 45 -10.02 3.10 -3.90
N GLU A 46 -9.41 2.14 -4.58
CA GLU A 46 -9.85 0.74 -4.61
C GLU A 46 -9.76 0.09 -3.24
N THR A 47 -8.62 0.23 -2.55
CA THR A 47 -8.42 -0.31 -1.20
C THR A 47 -9.48 0.21 -0.22
N TRP A 48 -9.81 1.50 -0.25
CA TRP A 48 -10.84 2.08 0.59
C TRP A 48 -12.25 1.62 0.18
N ALA A 49 -12.49 1.48 -1.13
CA ALA A 49 -13.75 0.95 -1.64
C ALA A 49 -13.97 -0.51 -1.22
N GLU A 50 -12.95 -1.36 -1.31
CA GLU A 50 -12.99 -2.75 -0.85
C GLU A 50 -13.21 -2.85 0.66
N ARG A 51 -12.50 -2.02 1.45
CA ARG A 51 -12.66 -1.96 2.91
C ARG A 51 -14.04 -1.44 3.32
N GLY A 52 -14.60 -0.52 2.54
CA GLY A 52 -15.95 0.03 2.76
C GLY A 52 -17.06 -0.93 2.31
N ALA A 53 -16.85 -1.67 1.22
CA ALA A 53 -17.81 -2.63 0.67
C ALA A 53 -17.85 -3.94 1.44
N ASN A 54 -16.74 -4.33 2.09
CA ASN A 54 -16.65 -5.54 2.91
C ASN A 54 -16.42 -5.22 4.40
N PRO A 55 -17.38 -4.62 5.12
CA PRO A 55 -17.27 -4.44 6.56
C PRO A 55 -17.29 -5.79 7.33
N GLY A 56 -17.69 -6.88 6.66
CA GLY A 56 -17.96 -8.21 7.23
C GLY A 56 -16.77 -9.14 7.46
N ALA A 57 -15.52 -8.74 7.16
CA ALA A 57 -14.33 -9.49 7.62
C ALA A 57 -14.07 -9.30 9.14
N ARG A 58 -14.94 -8.56 9.83
CA ARG A 58 -14.99 -8.51 11.28
C ARG A 58 -15.82 -9.67 11.80
N CYS A 59 -15.13 -10.79 12.04
CA CYS A 59 -15.53 -11.86 12.97
C CYS A 59 -16.99 -12.34 12.83
N CYS A 60 -17.17 -13.37 12.00
CA CYS A 60 -17.87 -14.57 12.40
C CYS A 60 -16.99 -15.77 12.01
#